data_AF-A0A0L8FI46-F1
#
_entry.id   AF-A0A0L8FI46-F1
#
_cell.length_a   1.000
_cell.length_b   1.000
_cell.length_c   1.000
_cell.angle_alpha   90.00
_cell.angle_beta   90.00
_cell.angle_gamma   90.00
#
_symmetry.space_group_name_H-M   'P 1'
#
loop_
_entity.id
_entity.type
_entity.pdbx_description
1 polymer ?
#
loop_
_entity_poly.entity_id
_entity_poly.type
_entity_poly.pdbx_seq_one_letter_code
_entity_poly.pdbx_strand_id
1 'polypeptide(L)'
;DKAQVRIWGDYAESKIIPLFISVLKSDPENLDEIQKSLIENIGSFVKAMSPTGNFFKGDSFSFVDIMAFPWLQRLEVLKHYKNFEIPSDIDWYPRFQKWLTACTERESVTPTIPDMKKLIPLYKRYVNTK
;
A
#
# COMPACT_ATOMS: atom_id res chain seq x y z
N ASP A 1 1.66 15.40 15.66
CA ASP A 1 3.04 15.51 16.17
C ASP A 1 4.04 14.95 15.15
N LYS A 2 5.28 15.46 15.09
CA LYS A 2 6.36 14.97 14.21
C LYS A 2 6.75 13.53 14.52
N ALA A 3 6.64 13.10 15.78
CA ALA A 3 6.94 11.72 16.19
C ALA A 3 6.00 10.71 15.52
N GLN A 4 4.69 11.00 15.50
CA GLN A 4 3.68 10.15 14.85
C GLN A 4 3.95 9.98 13.34
N VAL A 5 4.41 11.02 12.66
CA VAL A 5 4.75 10.97 11.23
C VAL A 5 5.92 10.04 10.96
N ARG A 6 6.95 10.05 11.81
CA ARG A 6 8.09 9.13 11.66
C ARG A 6 7.65 7.70 11.91
N ILE A 7 6.93 7.45 13.01
CA ILE A 7 6.44 6.11 13.37
C ILE A 7 5.67 5.47 12.22
N TRP A 8 4.74 6.20 11.59
CA TRP A 8 3.93 5.63 10.51
C TRP A 8 4.64 5.57 9.17
N GLY A 9 5.61 6.47 8.91
CA GLY A 9 6.52 6.33 7.78
C GLY A 9 7.37 5.06 7.91
N ASP A 10 8.00 4.87 9.07
CA ASP A 10 8.82 3.70 9.39
C ASP A 10 7.97 2.41 9.43
N TYR A 11 6.69 2.50 9.84
CA TYR A 11 5.75 1.39 9.79
C TYR A 11 5.49 0.92 8.35
N ALA A 12 5.25 1.85 7.42
CA ALA A 12 5.11 1.50 6.02
C ALA A 12 6.37 0.79 5.50
N GLU A 13 7.55 1.33 5.83
CA GLU A 13 8.84 0.76 5.41
C GLU A 13 9.13 -0.63 6.02
N SER A 14 8.87 -0.81 7.31
CA SER A 14 9.25 -2.02 8.05
C SER A 14 8.19 -3.13 8.04
N LYS A 15 6.92 -2.81 7.72
CA LYS A 15 5.81 -3.77 7.73
C LYS A 15 5.18 -3.95 6.36
N ILE A 16 4.74 -2.87 5.73
CA ILE A 16 3.98 -2.97 4.46
C ILE A 16 4.90 -3.40 3.32
N ILE A 17 6.08 -2.78 3.16
CA ILE A 17 7.00 -3.11 2.05
C ILE A 17 7.47 -4.57 2.13
N PRO A 18 7.96 -5.09 3.27
CA PRO A 18 8.42 -6.46 3.34
C PRO A 18 7.29 -7.45 3.08
N LEU A 19 6.08 -7.21 3.61
CA LEU A 19 4.92 -8.05 3.33
C LEU A 19 4.52 -8.03 1.86
N PHE A 20 4.55 -6.88 1.19
CA PHE A 20 4.31 -6.77 -0.25
C PHE A 20 5.28 -7.67 -1.04
N ILE A 21 6.57 -7.61 -0.71
CA ILE A 21 7.58 -8.45 -1.36
C ILE A 21 7.39 -9.93 -1.00
N SER A 22 7.05 -10.24 0.25
CA SER A 22 6.76 -11.60 0.69
C SER A 22 5.59 -12.21 -0.05
N VAL A 23 4.50 -11.46 -0.31
CA VAL A 23 3.38 -11.93 -1.14
C VAL A 23 3.86 -12.31 -2.55
N LEU A 24 4.74 -11.53 -3.17
CA LEU A 24 5.29 -11.87 -4.50
C LEU A 24 6.14 -13.14 -4.45
N LYS A 25 6.94 -13.29 -3.40
CA LYS A 25 7.85 -14.43 -3.23
C LYS A 25 7.17 -15.71 -2.80
N SER A 26 6.03 -15.63 -2.12
CA SER A 26 5.45 -16.78 -1.42
C SER A 26 4.95 -17.87 -2.37
N ASP A 27 5.18 -19.11 -1.97
CA ASP A 27 4.56 -20.28 -2.57
C ASP A 27 3.05 -20.32 -2.24
N PRO A 28 2.23 -21.05 -3.02
CA PRO A 28 0.78 -21.12 -2.81
C PRO A 28 0.36 -21.55 -1.40
N GLU A 29 1.15 -22.40 -0.74
CA GLU A 29 0.85 -22.94 0.60
C GLU A 29 0.81 -21.86 1.69
N ASN A 30 1.65 -20.82 1.58
CA ASN A 30 1.75 -19.75 2.58
C ASN A 30 1.08 -18.44 2.12
N LEU A 31 0.54 -18.42 0.90
CA LEU A 31 0.09 -17.18 0.26
C LEU A 31 -1.03 -16.51 1.05
N ASP A 32 -2.05 -17.27 1.45
CA ASP A 32 -3.25 -16.75 2.10
C ASP A 32 -2.93 -16.07 3.44
N GLU A 33 -2.05 -16.68 4.25
CA GLU A 33 -1.62 -16.11 5.54
C GLU A 33 -0.85 -14.80 5.36
N ILE A 34 0.05 -14.74 4.38
CA ILE A 34 0.85 -13.55 4.10
C ILE A 34 -0.03 -12.44 3.51
N GLN A 35 -0.98 -12.77 2.62
CA GLN A 35 -1.95 -11.81 2.10
C GLN A 35 -2.82 -11.24 3.22
N LYS A 36 -3.34 -12.08 4.11
CA LYS A 36 -4.10 -11.65 5.28
C LYS A 36 -3.28 -10.71 6.16
N SER A 37 -2.03 -11.06 6.44
CA SER A 37 -1.11 -10.21 7.21
C SER A 37 -0.89 -8.85 6.54
N LEU A 38 -0.73 -8.82 5.22
CA LEU A 38 -0.62 -7.55 4.47
C LEU A 38 -1.90 -6.71 4.59
N ILE A 39 -3.08 -7.32 4.42
CA ILE A 39 -4.38 -6.63 4.56
C ILE A 39 -4.54 -6.04 5.97
N GLU A 40 -4.17 -6.79 7.02
CA GLU A 40 -4.23 -6.32 8.41
C GLU A 40 -3.30 -5.12 8.67
N ASN A 41 -2.09 -5.14 8.11
CA ASN A 41 -1.13 -4.03 8.27
C ASN A 41 -1.56 -2.80 7.46
N ILE A 42 -2.13 -2.97 6.26
CA ILE A 42 -2.75 -1.88 5.52
C ILE A 42 -3.93 -1.30 6.31
N GLY A 43 -4.78 -2.16 6.88
CA GLY A 43 -5.89 -1.72 7.72
C GLY A 43 -5.44 -0.93 8.95
N SER A 44 -4.37 -1.36 9.62
CA SER A 44 -3.77 -0.64 10.74
C SER A 44 -3.26 0.75 10.34
N PHE A 45 -2.59 0.83 9.19
CA PHE A 45 -2.14 2.10 8.61
C PHE A 45 -3.31 3.04 8.30
N VAL A 46 -4.39 2.52 7.70
CA VAL A 46 -5.59 3.31 7.36
C VAL A 46 -6.33 3.78 8.61
N LYS A 47 -6.47 2.92 9.62
CA LYS A 47 -7.11 3.26 10.91
C LYS A 47 -6.34 4.31 11.70
N ALA A 48 -5.05 4.47 11.44
CA ALA A 48 -4.22 5.50 12.05
C ALA A 48 -4.29 6.85 11.34
N MET A 49 -4.86 6.90 10.13
CA MET A 49 -5.07 8.16 9.43
C MET A 49 -6.07 9.03 10.18
N SER A 50 -6.00 10.33 9.94
CA SER A 50 -7.07 11.25 10.30
C SER A 50 -8.41 10.76 9.71
N PRO A 51 -9.50 10.76 10.51
CA PRO A 51 -10.83 10.37 10.04
C PRO A 51 -11.40 11.39 9.03
N THR A 52 -10.94 12.63 9.09
CA THR A 52 -11.30 13.71 8.16
C THR A 52 -10.13 14.05 7.24
N GLY A 53 -10.41 14.80 6.18
CA GLY A 53 -9.45 15.20 5.17
C GLY A 53 -9.06 14.10 4.18
N ASN A 54 -8.06 14.38 3.36
CA ASN A 54 -7.70 13.56 2.19
C ASN A 54 -6.50 12.64 2.45
N PHE A 55 -5.52 13.11 3.21
CA PHE A 55 -4.22 12.48 3.46
C PHE A 55 -4.11 11.89 4.87
N PHE A 56 -2.97 11.27 5.19
CA PHE A 56 -2.74 10.62 6.46
C PHE A 56 -3.00 11.54 7.67
N LYS A 57 -2.57 12.81 7.57
CA LYS A 57 -2.73 13.82 8.63
C LYS A 57 -3.98 14.71 8.47
N GLY A 58 -4.94 14.31 7.64
CA GLY A 58 -6.09 15.14 7.28
C GLY A 58 -5.85 15.87 5.96
N ASP A 59 -5.96 17.19 5.93
CA ASP A 59 -5.86 17.93 4.66
C ASP A 59 -4.42 18.16 4.17
N SER A 60 -3.43 17.88 5.02
CA SER A 60 -2.02 18.09 4.70
C SER A 60 -1.35 16.82 4.18
N PHE A 61 -0.88 16.86 2.94
CA PHE A 61 0.03 15.85 2.38
C PHE A 61 1.36 15.88 3.13
N SER A 62 1.87 14.72 3.51
CA SER A 62 2.96 14.60 4.46
C SER A 62 3.95 13.49 4.11
N PHE A 63 5.04 13.43 4.87
CA PHE A 63 6.07 12.39 4.74
C PHE A 63 5.49 10.96 4.79
N VAL A 64 4.47 10.70 5.61
CA VAL A 64 3.83 9.38 5.70
C VAL A 64 3.21 8.97 4.37
N ASP A 65 2.52 9.92 3.72
CA ASP A 65 1.88 9.68 2.43
C ASP A 65 2.93 9.37 1.35
N ILE A 66 4.04 10.11 1.35
CA ILE A 66 5.16 9.93 0.41
C ILE A 66 5.79 8.54 0.57
N MET A 67 5.95 8.05 1.81
CA MET A 67 6.54 6.73 2.06
C MET A 67 5.60 5.57 1.70
N ALA A 68 4.31 5.70 2.01
CA ALA A 68 3.35 4.62 1.83
C ALA A 68 2.76 4.53 0.41
N PHE A 69 2.43 5.67 -0.21
CA PHE A 69 1.72 5.73 -1.49
C PHE A 69 2.38 4.91 -2.61
N PRO A 70 3.71 4.98 -2.83
CA PRO A 70 4.34 4.25 -3.93
C PRO A 70 4.06 2.74 -3.87
N TRP A 71 3.89 2.16 -2.68
CA TRP A 71 3.63 0.74 -2.52
C TRP A 71 2.15 0.41 -2.61
N LEU A 72 1.30 1.21 -1.95
CA LEU A 72 -0.14 0.95 -1.91
C LEU A 72 -0.83 1.19 -3.26
N GLN A 73 -0.28 2.04 -4.12
CA GLN A 73 -0.76 2.16 -5.50
C GLN A 73 -0.34 0.97 -6.40
N ARG A 74 0.63 0.15 -5.97
CA ARG A 74 1.14 -1.01 -6.74
C ARG A 74 0.47 -2.32 -6.36
N LEU A 75 -0.60 -2.31 -5.57
CA LEU A 75 -1.31 -3.54 -5.21
C LEU A 75 -1.82 -4.31 -6.45
N GLU A 76 -2.04 -3.63 -7.58
CA GLU A 76 -2.35 -4.26 -8.87
C GLU A 76 -1.26 -5.26 -9.33
N VAL A 77 0.00 -5.06 -8.94
CA VAL A 77 1.08 -6.02 -9.18
C VAL A 77 0.82 -7.32 -8.43
N LEU A 78 0.37 -7.23 -7.18
CA LEU A 78 0.01 -8.41 -6.38
C LEU A 78 -1.25 -9.07 -6.93
N LYS A 79 -2.23 -8.29 -7.39
CA LYS A 79 -3.41 -8.82 -8.08
C LYS A 79 -3.01 -9.64 -9.30
N HIS A 80 -2.13 -9.11 -10.14
CA HIS A 80 -1.66 -9.80 -11.34
C HIS A 80 -0.94 -11.12 -11.05
N TYR A 81 -0.01 -11.15 -10.09
CA TYR A 81 0.84 -12.33 -9.85
C TYR A 81 0.27 -13.32 -8.83
N LYS A 82 -0.60 -12.85 -7.92
CA LYS A 82 -0.98 -13.57 -6.70
C LYS A 82 -2.47 -13.49 -6.40
N ASN A 83 -3.29 -12.94 -7.30
CA ASN A 83 -4.73 -12.76 -7.11
C ASN A 83 -5.08 -12.02 -5.79
N PHE A 84 -4.19 -11.13 -5.35
CA PHE A 84 -4.41 -10.32 -4.16
C PHE A 84 -5.50 -9.28 -4.40
N GLU A 85 -6.48 -9.23 -3.51
CA GLU A 85 -7.50 -8.19 -3.47
C GLU A 85 -7.81 -7.83 -2.02
N ILE A 86 -8.06 -6.54 -1.75
CA ILE A 86 -8.59 -6.11 -0.46
C ILE A 86 -10.12 -6.26 -0.53
N PRO A 87 -10.76 -7.03 0.37
CA PRO A 87 -12.21 -7.16 0.37
C PRO A 87 -12.90 -5.79 0.55
N SER A 88 -13.85 -5.50 -0.33
CA SER A 88 -14.49 -4.18 -0.43
C SER A 88 -15.47 -3.88 0.72
N ASP A 89 -15.89 -4.92 1.46
CA ASP A 89 -16.82 -4.87 2.58
C ASP A 89 -16.13 -4.57 3.92
N ILE A 90 -14.80 -4.48 3.96
CA ILE A 90 -14.06 -4.15 5.18
C ILE A 90 -14.27 -2.67 5.56
N ASP A 91 -14.46 -2.43 6.87
CA ASP A 91 -14.79 -1.14 7.48
C ASP A 91 -13.88 0.03 7.06
N TRP A 92 -12.57 -0.20 6.92
CA TRP A 92 -11.60 0.83 6.57
C TRP A 92 -11.43 1.05 5.05
N TYR A 93 -12.00 0.19 4.20
CA TYR A 93 -11.80 0.24 2.75
C TYR A 93 -12.20 1.59 2.10
N PRO A 94 -13.33 2.24 2.48
CA PRO A 94 -13.70 3.55 1.93
C PRO A 94 -12.66 4.63 2.24
N ARG A 95 -12.06 4.62 3.44
CA ARG A 95 -11.02 5.58 3.83
C ARG A 95 -9.75 5.38 3.02
N PHE A 96 -9.38 4.12 2.77
CA PHE A 96 -8.25 3.74 1.93
C PHE A 96 -8.42 4.24 0.49
N GLN A 97 -9.59 3.99 -0.13
CA GLN A 97 -9.90 4.45 -1.48
C GLN A 97 -9.83 5.98 -1.58
N LYS A 98 -10.42 6.71 -0.63
CA LYS A 98 -10.34 8.18 -0.58
C LYS A 98 -8.89 8.66 -0.53
N TRP A 99 -8.05 8.05 0.30
CA TRP A 99 -6.64 8.38 0.43
C TRP A 99 -5.86 8.09 -0.87
N LEU A 100 -6.11 6.92 -1.47
CA LEU A 100 -5.44 6.48 -2.68
C LEU A 100 -5.76 7.42 -3.86
N THR A 101 -7.03 7.79 -4.04
CA THR A 101 -7.47 8.75 -5.05
C THR A 101 -6.82 10.11 -4.84
N ALA A 102 -6.88 10.66 -3.62
CA ALA A 102 -6.29 11.96 -3.32
C ALA A 102 -4.77 12.01 -3.55
N CYS A 103 -4.04 10.93 -3.23
CA CYS A 103 -2.62 10.85 -3.52
C CYS A 103 -2.34 10.75 -5.03
N THR A 104 -3.14 9.98 -5.76
CA THR A 104 -3.02 9.78 -7.22
C THR A 104 -3.24 11.07 -8.01
N GLU A 105 -4.23 11.87 -7.61
CA GLU A 105 -4.62 13.13 -8.26
C GLU A 105 -3.73 14.32 -7.88
N ARG A 106 -2.81 14.14 -6.92
CA ARG A 106 -1.92 15.20 -6.49
C ARG A 106 -0.95 15.56 -7.61
N GLU A 107 -0.87 16.84 -7.96
CA GLU A 107 0.00 17.37 -9.03
C GLU A 107 1.46 16.91 -8.91
N SER A 108 2.02 16.87 -7.70
CA SER A 108 3.40 16.43 -7.47
C SER A 108 3.61 14.91 -7.60
N VAL A 109 2.52 14.12 -7.63
CA VAL A 109 2.54 12.65 -7.62
C VAL A 109 2.20 12.10 -9.01
N THR A 110 1.19 12.65 -9.68
CA THR A 110 0.74 12.21 -11.01
C THR A 110 1.88 11.94 -12.01
N PRO A 111 2.90 12.80 -12.20
CA PRO A 111 3.99 12.53 -13.15
C PRO A 111 4.95 11.41 -12.72
N THR A 112 4.86 10.93 -11.48
CA THR A 112 5.72 9.87 -10.92
C THR A 112 5.07 8.48 -10.98
N ILE A 113 3.78 8.41 -11.30
CA ILE A 113 3.04 7.15 -11.34
C ILE A 113 3.47 6.35 -12.58
N PRO A 114 3.97 5.12 -12.40
CA PRO A 114 4.41 4.32 -13.52
C PRO A 114 3.22 3.76 -14.30
N ASP A 115 3.40 3.58 -15.61
CA ASP A 115 2.48 2.78 -16.43
C ASP A 115 2.48 1.33 -15.92
N MET A 116 1.33 0.87 -15.41
CA MET A 116 1.20 -0.48 -14.84
C MET A 116 1.55 -1.59 -15.83
N LYS A 117 1.31 -1.38 -17.14
CA LYS A 117 1.68 -2.37 -18.17
C LYS A 117 3.18 -2.54 -18.29
N LYS A 118 3.94 -1.48 -18.01
CA LYS A 118 5.41 -1.51 -17.99
C LYS A 118 5.95 -1.92 -16.62
N LEU A 119 5.26 -1.56 -15.55
CA LEU A 119 5.71 -1.84 -14.18
C LEU A 119 5.57 -3.33 -13.82
N ILE A 120 4.42 -3.94 -14.10
CA ILE A 120 4.12 -5.32 -13.70
C ILE A 120 5.23 -6.29 -14.15
N PRO A 121 5.67 -6.31 -15.43
CA PRO A 121 6.74 -7.21 -15.87
C PRO A 121 8.07 -7.07 -15.11
N LEU A 122 8.39 -5.88 -14.58
CA LEU A 122 9.62 -5.66 -13.79
C LEU A 122 9.61 -6.41 -12.47
N TYR A 123 8.42 -6.72 -11.92
CA TYR A 123 8.28 -7.47 -10.68
C TYR A 123 8.38 -8.98 -10.87
N LYS A 124 8.35 -9.49 -12.11
CA LYS A 124 8.50 -10.93 -12.41
C LYS A 124 9.73 -11.55 -11.74
N ARG A 125 10.81 -10.80 -11.60
CA ARG A 125 12.07 -11.24 -10.96
C ARG A 125 11.94 -11.57 -9.47
N TYR A 126 10.87 -11.16 -8.82
CA TYR A 126 10.60 -11.44 -7.40
C TYR A 126 9.58 -12.56 -7.21
N VAL A 127 8.94 -13.02 -8.28
CA VAL A 127 7.85 -13.99 -8.19
C VAL A 127 8.43 -15.37 -7.94
N ASN A 128 8.00 -16.01 -6.84
CA ASN A 128 8.46 -17.34 -6.41
C ASN A 128 9.99 -17.44 -6.21
N THR A 129 10.66 -16.31 -5.93
CA THR A 129 12.07 -16.33 -5.56
C THR A 129 12.20 -16.56 -4.05
N LYS A 130 13.08 -17.48 -3.67
CA LYS A 130 13.44 -17.73 -2.28
C LYS A 130 13.99 -16.48 -1.56
#